data_AF-A0A842NHG3-F1
#
_entry.id   AF-A0A842NHG3-F1
#
_cell.length_a   1.000
_cell.length_b   1.000
_cell.length_c   1.000
_cell.angle_alpha   90.00
_cell.angle_beta   90.00
_cell.angle_gamma   90.00
#
_symmetry.space_group_name_H-M   'P 1'
#
loop_
_entity.id
_entity.type
_entity.pdbx_description
1 polymer ?
#
loop_
_entity_poly.entity_id
_entity_poly.type
_entity_poly.pdbx_seq_one_letter_code
_entity_poly.pdbx_strand_id
1 'polypeptide(L)'
;MSDVKFNLKPVSKKPSRKYRKGSKYDPIIDYFIESDQRLVEVDVPEKDANYLRTQLKKRIDARDLDDKIEVSVVNNIAYLEKK
;
A
#
# COMPACT_ATOMS: atom_id res chain seq x y z
N MET A 1 5.67 26.93 -21.49
CA MET A 1 5.47 25.47 -21.39
C MET A 1 6.87 24.87 -21.40
N SER A 2 7.33 24.31 -20.28
CA SER A 2 8.67 23.75 -20.19
C SER A 2 8.66 22.35 -20.79
N ASP A 3 9.38 22.12 -21.88
CA ASP A 3 9.48 20.80 -22.50
C ASP A 3 10.19 19.82 -21.56
N VAL A 4 9.46 18.82 -21.08
CA VAL A 4 9.98 17.77 -20.20
C VAL A 4 10.82 16.80 -21.03
N LYS A 5 12.11 16.65 -20.71
CA LYS A 5 12.96 15.60 -21.29
C LYS A 5 12.65 14.26 -20.64
N PHE A 6 12.19 13.28 -21.43
CA PHE A 6 11.95 11.90 -20.98
C PHE A 6 12.72 10.91 -21.84
N ASN A 7 13.05 9.75 -21.28
CA ASN A 7 13.68 8.64 -21.99
C ASN A 7 13.04 7.33 -21.52
N LEU A 8 12.58 6.51 -22.47
CA LEU A 8 11.95 5.22 -22.20
C LEU A 8 12.88 4.11 -22.70
N LYS A 9 13.26 3.19 -21.80
CA LYS A 9 14.09 2.03 -22.14
C LYS A 9 13.32 0.74 -21.85
N PRO A 10 13.35 -0.24 -22.76
CA PRO A 10 12.78 -1.55 -22.50
C PRO A 10 13.61 -2.24 -21.40
N VAL A 11 12.92 -2.80 -20.42
CA VAL A 11 13.51 -3.62 -19.36
C VAL A 11 12.98 -5.04 -19.48
N SER A 12 13.87 -6.04 -19.43
CA SER A 12 13.53 -7.46 -19.59
C SER A 12 12.75 -8.01 -18.40
N LYS A 13 12.95 -7.45 -17.20
CA LYS A 13 12.24 -7.83 -15.98
C LYS A 13 12.09 -6.60 -15.09
N LYS A 14 10.89 -6.43 -14.53
CA LYS A 14 10.66 -5.43 -13.48
C LYS A 14 11.50 -5.81 -12.25
N PRO A 15 12.37 -4.93 -11.73
CA PRO A 15 13.11 -5.23 -10.51
C PRO A 15 12.12 -5.47 -9.37
N SER A 16 12.26 -6.59 -8.66
CA SER A 16 11.45 -6.88 -7.49
C SER A 16 11.97 -6.06 -6.31
N ARG A 17 11.06 -5.34 -5.64
CA ARG A 17 11.42 -4.67 -4.39
C ARG A 17 11.43 -5.72 -3.28
N LYS A 18 12.58 -5.91 -2.62
CA LYS A 18 12.64 -6.67 -1.36
C LYS A 18 12.28 -5.73 -0.22
N TYR A 19 11.06 -5.86 0.29
CA TYR A 19 10.65 -5.15 1.49
C TYR A 19 11.21 -5.84 2.74
N ARG A 20 11.76 -5.06 3.68
CA ARG A 20 12.25 -5.59 4.96
C ARG A 20 11.07 -5.90 5.89
N LYS A 21 11.11 -7.05 6.57
CA LYS A 21 10.16 -7.42 7.63
C LYS A 21 10.31 -6.47 8.83
N GLY A 22 9.21 -6.10 9.49
CA GLY A 22 9.23 -5.26 10.70
C GLY A 22 8.95 -3.78 10.45
N SER A 23 7.83 -3.45 9.81
CA SER A 23 7.34 -2.07 9.76
C SER A 23 6.58 -1.67 11.01
N LYS A 24 6.59 -0.38 11.31
CA LYS A 24 5.59 0.21 12.22
C LYS A 24 4.15 0.11 11.70
N TYR A 25 3.94 -0.15 10.41
CA TYR A 25 2.62 -0.31 9.79
C TYR A 25 2.17 -1.77 9.69
N ASP A 26 3.05 -2.72 10.02
CA ASP A 26 2.74 -4.15 9.99
C ASP A 26 1.56 -4.50 10.91
N PRO A 27 1.49 -3.96 12.16
CA PRO A 27 0.36 -4.23 13.05
C PRO A 27 -1.00 -3.84 12.48
N ILE A 28 -1.08 -2.80 11.63
CA ILE A 28 -2.37 -2.38 11.03
C ILE A 28 -2.93 -3.49 10.14
N ILE A 29 -2.06 -4.15 9.37
CA ILE A 29 -2.46 -5.27 8.52
C ILE A 29 -2.81 -6.49 9.37
N ASP A 30 -2.02 -6.76 10.42
CA ASP A 30 -2.28 -7.88 11.33
C ASP A 30 -3.65 -7.74 12.01
N TYR A 31 -3.95 -6.56 12.58
CA TYR A 31 -5.26 -6.27 13.17
C TYR A 31 -6.39 -6.38 12.15
N PHE A 32 -6.21 -5.90 10.91
CA PHE A 32 -7.24 -5.99 9.89
C PHE A 32 -7.52 -7.43 9.46
N ILE A 33 -6.48 -8.27 9.33
CA ILE A 33 -6.64 -9.69 9.02
C ILE A 33 -7.44 -10.40 10.11
N GLU A 34 -7.07 -10.16 11.37
CA GLU A 34 -7.73 -10.76 12.54
C GLU A 34 -9.16 -10.23 12.75
N SER A 35 -9.47 -9.02 12.27
CA SER A 35 -10.82 -8.48 12.34
C SER A 35 -11.78 -9.21 11.39
N ASP A 36 -13.05 -9.35 11.76
CA ASP A 36 -14.08 -9.88 10.85
C ASP A 36 -14.62 -8.82 9.86
N GLN A 37 -14.06 -7.62 9.88
CA GLN A 37 -14.53 -6.51 9.05
C GLN A 37 -14.03 -6.67 7.61
N ARG A 38 -14.93 -6.45 6.65
CA ARG A 38 -14.60 -6.50 5.22
C ARG A 38 -13.97 -5.21 4.70
N LEU A 39 -14.31 -4.07 5.30
CA LEU A 39 -13.85 -2.75 4.90
C LEU A 39 -13.59 -1.93 6.16
N VAL A 40 -12.40 -1.35 6.28
CA VAL A 40 -12.05 -0.45 7.38
C VAL A 40 -11.39 0.81 6.88
N GLU A 41 -11.63 1.89 7.61
CA GLU A 41 -10.91 3.15 7.47
C GLU A 41 -9.60 3.09 8.26
N VAL A 42 -8.52 3.56 7.65
CA VAL A 42 -7.21 3.69 8.28
C VAL A 42 -6.84 5.16 8.36
N ASP A 43 -6.97 5.71 9.56
CA ASP A 43 -6.44 7.03 9.89
C ASP A 43 -5.21 6.89 10.81
N VAL A 44 -4.16 7.63 10.48
CA VAL A 44 -2.96 7.73 11.30
C VAL A 44 -2.64 9.20 11.45
N PRO A 45 -2.62 9.73 12.70
CA PRO A 45 -2.33 11.13 12.95
C PRO A 45 -1.07 11.60 12.21
N GLU A 46 -1.17 12.80 11.61
CA GLU A 46 -0.09 13.46 10.87
C GLU A 46 0.44 12.68 9.65
N LYS A 47 -0.36 11.78 9.08
CA LYS A 47 -0.01 11.06 7.84
C LYS A 47 -1.07 11.27 6.78
N ASP A 48 -0.59 11.53 5.57
CA ASP A 48 -1.42 11.64 4.39
C ASP A 48 -1.95 10.26 3.95
N ALA A 49 -3.18 10.20 3.44
CA ALA A 49 -3.80 8.95 3.01
C ALA A 49 -3.05 8.28 1.84
N ASN A 50 -2.48 9.04 0.90
CA ASN A 50 -1.66 8.47 -0.17
C ASN A 50 -0.35 7.91 0.38
N TYR A 51 0.21 8.55 1.41
CA TYR A 51 1.37 8.02 2.11
C TYR A 51 1.03 6.71 2.81
N LEU A 52 -0.08 6.65 3.56
CA LEU A 52 -0.58 5.43 4.19
C LEU A 52 -0.84 4.34 3.18
N ARG A 53 -1.51 4.66 2.07
CA ARG A 53 -1.75 3.71 0.99
C ARG A 53 -0.46 3.12 0.45
N THR A 54 0.53 3.96 0.20
CA THR A 54 1.83 3.52 -0.29
C THR A 54 2.53 2.62 0.72
N GLN A 55 2.48 2.95 2.02
CA GLN A 55 3.11 2.13 3.05
C GLN A 55 2.41 0.78 3.21
N LEU A 56 1.08 0.78 3.33
CA LEU A 56 0.29 -0.44 3.49
C LEU A 56 0.41 -1.33 2.26
N LYS A 57 0.33 -0.77 1.05
CA LYS A 57 0.52 -1.54 -0.19
C LYS A 57 1.87 -2.26 -0.22
N LYS A 58 2.95 -1.59 0.17
CA LYS A 58 4.27 -2.23 0.29
C LYS A 58 4.29 -3.40 1.28
N ARG A 59 3.45 -3.38 2.33
CA ARG A 59 3.37 -4.46 3.32
C ARG A 59 2.50 -5.61 2.86
N ILE A 60 1.42 -5.34 2.14
CA ILE A 60 0.61 -6.35 1.46
C ILE A 60 1.48 -7.07 0.43
N ASP A 61 2.18 -6.33 -0.44
CA ASP A 61 3.12 -6.87 -1.43
C ASP A 61 4.24 -7.69 -0.76
N ALA A 62 4.77 -7.24 0.39
CA ALA A 62 5.85 -7.92 1.10
C ALA A 62 5.45 -9.27 1.73
N ARG A 63 4.15 -9.46 1.94
CA ARG A 63 3.56 -10.62 2.61
C ARG A 63 2.76 -11.49 1.64
N ASP A 64 2.80 -11.18 0.34
CA ASP A 64 2.02 -11.84 -0.71
C ASP A 64 0.52 -11.91 -0.39
N LEU A 65 -0.02 -10.81 0.16
CA LEU A 65 -1.42 -10.68 0.59
C LEU A 65 -2.32 -9.97 -0.45
N ASP A 66 -1.79 -9.67 -1.63
CA ASP A 66 -2.47 -8.89 -2.68
C ASP A 66 -3.77 -9.53 -3.19
N ASP A 67 -3.88 -10.85 -3.05
CA ASP A 67 -5.05 -11.64 -3.42
C ASP A 67 -6.13 -11.65 -2.33
N LYS A 68 -5.79 -11.23 -1.10
CA LYS A 68 -6.70 -11.25 0.06
C LYS A 68 -7.13 -9.86 0.49
N ILE A 69 -6.27 -8.86 0.30
CA ILE A 69 -6.46 -7.52 0.85
C ILE A 69 -6.07 -6.47 -0.19
N GLU A 70 -6.86 -5.41 -0.26
CA GLU A 70 -6.59 -4.24 -1.08
C GLU A 70 -6.57 -2.96 -0.26
N VAL A 71 -5.84 -1.96 -0.76
CA VAL A 71 -5.76 -0.62 -0.18
C VAL A 71 -6.15 0.41 -1.23
N SER A 72 -7.19 1.18 -0.91
CA SER A 72 -7.71 2.26 -1.73
C SER A 72 -7.64 3.59 -0.97
N VAL A 73 -7.70 4.71 -1.70
CA VAL A 73 -7.82 6.04 -1.12
C VAL A 73 -8.99 6.73 -1.79
N VAL A 74 -9.95 7.19 -0.99
CA VAL A 74 -11.13 7.92 -1.45
C VAL A 74 -11.26 9.17 -0.58
N ASN A 75 -11.47 10.34 -1.18
CA ASN A 75 -11.62 11.62 -0.45
C ASN A 75 -10.51 11.90 0.58
N ASN A 76 -9.26 11.56 0.24
CA ASN A 76 -8.09 11.69 1.11
C ASN A 76 -8.15 10.86 2.40
N ILE A 77 -8.90 9.76 2.38
CA ILE A 77 -8.99 8.76 3.44
C ILE A 77 -8.50 7.42 2.89
N ALA A 78 -7.66 6.72 3.64
CA ALA A 78 -7.16 5.41 3.26
C ALA A 78 -8.09 4.30 3.78
N TYR A 79 -8.39 3.33 2.92
CA TYR A 79 -9.24 2.18 3.24
C TYR A 79 -8.48 0.88 3.03
N LEU A 80 -8.79 -0.10 3.87
CA LEU A 80 -8.39 -1.50 3.75
C LEU A 80 -9.62 -2.36 3.49
N GLU A 81 -9.59 -3.17 2.44
CA GLU A 81 -10.70 -4.02 2.02
C GLU A 81 -10.24 -5.48 1.87
N LYS A 82 -11.07 -6.43 2.30
CA LYS A 82 -10.87 -7.87 2.04
C LYS A 82 -11.48 -8.23 0.69
N LYS A 83 -10.73 -8.98 -0.12
CA LYS A 83 -11.21 -9.58 -1.38
C LYS A 83 -11.99 -10.86 -1.14
#